data_AF-G2DDV6-F1
#
_entry.id   AF-G2DDV6-F1
#
_cell.length_a   1.000
_cell.length_b   1.000
_cell.length_c   1.000
_cell.angle_alpha   90.00
_cell.angle_beta   90.00
_cell.angle_gamma   90.00
#
_symmetry.space_group_name_H-M   'P 1'
#
loop_
_entity.id
_entity.type
_entity.pdbx_description
1 polymer ?
#
loop_
_entity_poly.entity_id
_entity_poly.type
_entity_poly.pdbx_seq_one_letter_code
_entity_poly.pdbx_strand_id
1 'polypeptide(L)'
;MTPEQLILEADRCVKCGLCLPHCPTYRLLRNEADSPRGRIALIQALADGSLPADPTLSRHLEGCLHCRRCESACPSGVAYGAMIDGARQLLNSRRSSWHSAFKQQLIKRLSQPRRLKKWLGFARLAKRFGLLQWLARQRFGVSSRLAAIANQIPTPGPKLPALLPTHTASGRSALLFTGCVSQSLEPQLIEAAIELLRQLGYAVEIPEAQHCCGALHRHSGGLQQAQQLCEHNSALFEISRVGVIATLASACHNELLEHCRTTPPIRSLVELLLEQPWPAELTLRPLPQPVLLHQPCSSRGDHAARLLQRIPKIQLLPVPQRLGCCGAAGSHLLFQPGISDGLGAALLEEIRALKAPLLVTQNSGCALQIRNLLQQAGVAIEVLHPLELILRQLQQTRH
;
A
#
# COMPACT_ATOMS: atom_id res chain seq x y z
N MET A 1 -22.27 2.97 -3.17
CA MET A 1 -23.46 2.19 -3.56
C MET A 1 -24.52 2.42 -2.50
N THR A 2 -25.77 2.67 -2.90
CA THR A 2 -26.93 2.67 -1.99
C THR A 2 -27.27 1.22 -1.58
N PRO A 3 -28.10 1.00 -0.54
CA PRO A 3 -28.56 -0.35 -0.19
C PRO A 3 -29.18 -1.11 -1.37
N GLU A 4 -29.99 -0.45 -2.19
CA GLU A 4 -30.65 -1.04 -3.36
C GLU A 4 -29.62 -1.48 -4.42
N GLN A 5 -28.60 -0.64 -4.65
CA GLN A 5 -27.51 -0.98 -5.56
C GLN A 5 -26.66 -2.16 -5.04
N LEU A 6 -26.47 -2.27 -3.72
CA LEU A 6 -25.79 -3.41 -3.12
C LEU A 6 -26.56 -4.71 -3.32
N ILE A 7 -27.89 -4.69 -3.17
CA ILE A 7 -28.75 -5.87 -3.39
C ILE A 7 -28.67 -6.28 -4.86
N LEU A 8 -28.87 -5.35 -5.79
CA LEU A 8 -28.84 -5.62 -7.23
C LEU A 8 -27.50 -6.23 -7.67
N GLU A 9 -26.39 -5.70 -7.16
CA GLU A 9 -25.06 -6.23 -7.48
C GLU A 9 -24.82 -7.60 -6.81
N ALA A 10 -25.37 -7.82 -5.61
CA ALA A 10 -25.31 -9.12 -4.93
C ALA A 10 -26.05 -10.22 -5.68
N ASP A 11 -27.20 -9.91 -6.29
CA ASP A 11 -28.04 -10.86 -7.03
C ASP A 11 -27.36 -11.43 -8.27
N ARG A 12 -26.32 -10.75 -8.79
CA ARG A 12 -25.48 -11.29 -9.87
C ARG A 12 -24.66 -12.51 -9.41
N CYS A 13 -24.45 -12.68 -8.10
CA CYS A 13 -23.67 -13.77 -7.55
C CYS A 13 -24.48 -15.08 -7.51
N VAL A 14 -24.18 -16.01 -8.41
CA VAL A 14 -24.77 -17.36 -8.44
C VAL A 14 -24.19 -18.32 -7.38
N LYS A 15 -23.39 -17.81 -6.43
CA LYS A 15 -22.79 -18.55 -5.30
C LYS A 15 -21.98 -19.82 -5.68
N CYS A 16 -21.48 -19.92 -6.91
CA CYS A 16 -20.78 -21.09 -7.45
C CYS A 16 -19.47 -21.49 -6.72
N GLY A 17 -18.83 -20.55 -6.01
CA GLY A 17 -17.62 -20.83 -5.22
C GLY A 17 -16.29 -20.75 -5.99
N LEU A 18 -16.28 -20.36 -7.26
CA LEU A 18 -15.03 -20.18 -8.03
C LEU A 18 -14.07 -19.15 -7.41
N CYS A 19 -14.60 -18.21 -6.63
CA CYS A 19 -13.80 -17.21 -5.92
C CYS A 19 -13.06 -17.75 -4.67
N LEU A 20 -13.43 -18.92 -4.15
CA LEU A 20 -12.92 -19.43 -2.87
C LEU A 20 -11.40 -19.66 -2.86
N PRO A 21 -10.78 -20.31 -3.88
CA PRO A 21 -9.34 -20.56 -3.89
C PRO A 21 -8.51 -19.27 -4.01
N HIS A 22 -9.13 -18.18 -4.50
CA HIS A 22 -8.48 -16.89 -4.73
C HIS A 22 -8.56 -15.95 -3.53
N CYS A 23 -9.34 -16.28 -2.49
CA CYS A 23 -9.52 -15.45 -1.31
C CYS A 23 -8.52 -15.83 -0.18
N PRO A 24 -7.56 -14.93 0.17
CA PRO A 24 -6.55 -15.26 1.18
C PRO A 24 -7.15 -15.47 2.57
N THR A 25 -8.16 -14.68 2.94
CA THR A 25 -8.75 -14.75 4.29
C THR A 25 -9.65 -15.95 4.46
N TYR A 26 -10.38 -16.36 3.43
CA TYR A 26 -11.11 -17.64 3.46
C TYR A 26 -10.16 -18.83 3.60
N ARG A 27 -9.03 -18.84 2.87
CA ARG A 27 -8.07 -19.93 2.98
C ARG A 27 -7.46 -20.02 4.38
N LEU A 28 -7.18 -18.87 5.01
CA LEU A 28 -6.67 -18.81 6.37
C LEU A 28 -7.71 -19.27 7.39
N LEU A 29 -8.93 -18.71 7.32
CA LEU A 29 -9.94 -18.87 8.37
C LEU A 29 -10.87 -20.08 8.17
N ARG A 30 -10.96 -20.60 6.94
CA ARG A 30 -11.88 -21.68 6.51
C ARG A 30 -13.34 -21.46 6.91
N ASN A 31 -13.74 -20.21 7.10
CA ASN A 31 -15.10 -19.81 7.42
C ASN A 31 -15.80 -19.25 6.18
N GLU A 32 -16.93 -19.82 5.78
CA GLU A 32 -17.69 -19.38 4.60
C GLU A 32 -18.11 -17.90 4.70
N ALA A 33 -18.39 -17.37 5.90
CA ALA A 33 -18.68 -15.96 6.12
C ALA A 33 -17.50 -15.04 5.74
N ASP A 34 -16.28 -15.58 5.72
CA ASP A 34 -15.05 -14.89 5.29
C ASP A 34 -14.66 -15.18 3.83
N SER A 35 -15.52 -15.88 3.09
CA SER A 35 -15.39 -16.07 1.65
C SER A 35 -15.96 -14.89 0.87
N PRO A 36 -15.57 -14.67 -0.40
CA PRO A 36 -16.16 -13.59 -1.20
C PRO A 36 -17.66 -13.79 -1.41
N ARG A 37 -18.11 -15.00 -1.75
CA ARG A 37 -19.56 -15.27 -1.91
C ARG A 37 -20.33 -15.21 -0.60
N GLY A 38 -19.72 -15.62 0.51
CA GLY A 38 -20.33 -15.52 1.84
C GLY A 38 -20.46 -14.05 2.25
N ARG A 39 -19.42 -13.23 2.04
CA ARG A 39 -19.52 -11.79 2.25
C ARG A 39 -20.56 -11.14 1.34
N ILE A 40 -20.69 -11.54 0.08
CA ILE A 40 -21.78 -11.04 -0.79
C ILE A 40 -23.15 -11.32 -0.15
N ALA A 41 -23.39 -12.53 0.36
CA ALA A 41 -24.64 -12.86 1.05
C ALA A 41 -24.84 -12.02 2.32
N LEU A 42 -23.78 -11.79 3.10
CA LEU A 42 -23.81 -10.92 4.28
C LEU A 42 -24.07 -9.45 3.93
N ILE A 43 -23.53 -8.97 2.81
CA ILE A 43 -23.75 -7.61 2.30
C ILE A 43 -25.20 -7.45 1.86
N GLN A 44 -25.75 -8.43 1.15
CA GLN A 44 -27.15 -8.45 0.73
C GLN A 44 -28.08 -8.36 1.96
N ALA A 45 -27.85 -9.24 2.95
CA ALA A 45 -28.63 -9.28 4.17
C ALA A 45 -28.46 -8.03 5.07
N LEU A 46 -27.30 -7.38 5.02
CA LEU A 46 -27.12 -6.07 5.65
C LEU A 46 -27.92 -4.99 4.90
N ALA A 47 -27.89 -5.00 3.58
CA ALA A 47 -28.54 -4.00 2.75
C ALA A 47 -30.07 -4.06 2.86
N ASP A 48 -30.66 -5.27 2.79
CA ASP A 48 -32.10 -5.50 2.91
C ASP A 48 -32.64 -5.33 4.34
N GLY A 49 -31.76 -5.29 5.34
CA GLY A 49 -32.12 -5.10 6.75
C GLY A 49 -32.44 -6.39 7.52
N SER A 50 -32.30 -7.56 6.91
CA SER A 50 -32.48 -8.86 7.56
C SER A 50 -31.39 -9.19 8.59
N LEU A 51 -30.19 -8.60 8.46
CA LEU A 51 -29.12 -8.69 9.45
C LEU A 51 -28.80 -7.32 10.09
N PRO A 52 -28.67 -7.25 11.42
CA PRO A 52 -28.25 -6.04 12.11
C PRO A 52 -26.76 -5.75 11.89
N ALA A 53 -26.37 -4.48 11.97
CA ALA A 53 -24.97 -4.04 11.89
C ALA A 53 -24.21 -4.32 13.22
N ASP A 54 -24.08 -5.59 13.57
CA ASP A 54 -23.48 -6.04 14.83
C ASP A 54 -21.96 -6.26 14.73
N PRO A 55 -21.26 -6.49 15.86
CA PRO A 55 -19.81 -6.76 15.86
C PRO A 55 -19.40 -8.04 15.10
N THR A 56 -20.28 -9.04 15.00
CA THR A 56 -19.99 -10.31 14.35
C THR A 56 -19.98 -10.16 12.83
N LEU A 57 -21.03 -9.56 12.27
CA LEU A 57 -21.10 -9.18 10.87
C LEU A 57 -19.94 -8.25 10.49
N SER A 58 -19.69 -7.24 11.33
CA SER A 58 -18.57 -6.30 11.14
C SER A 58 -17.25 -7.03 10.97
N ARG A 59 -16.97 -8.05 11.79
CA ARG A 59 -15.70 -8.80 11.74
C ARG A 59 -15.48 -9.46 10.37
N HIS A 60 -16.53 -10.06 9.81
CA HIS A 60 -16.44 -10.71 8.50
C HIS A 60 -16.23 -9.68 7.38
N LEU A 61 -17.00 -8.59 7.36
CA LEU A 61 -16.86 -7.56 6.32
C LEU A 61 -15.54 -6.79 6.44
N GLU A 62 -15.12 -6.42 7.64
CA GLU A 62 -13.83 -5.76 7.90
C GLU A 62 -12.63 -6.70 7.72
N GLY A 63 -12.82 -8.02 7.78
CA GLY A 63 -11.78 -9.00 7.50
C GLY A 63 -11.34 -9.03 6.04
N CYS A 64 -12.11 -8.48 5.10
CA CYS A 64 -11.73 -8.42 3.69
C CYS A 64 -10.47 -7.55 3.44
N LEU A 65 -9.51 -8.04 2.66
CA LEU A 65 -8.24 -7.33 2.40
C LEU A 65 -8.32 -6.29 1.26
N HIS A 66 -9.47 -6.16 0.59
CA HIS A 66 -9.62 -5.31 -0.61
C HIS A 66 -8.75 -5.70 -1.82
N CYS A 67 -8.24 -6.94 -1.86
CA CYS A 67 -7.32 -7.38 -2.92
C CYS A 67 -7.99 -7.64 -4.29
N ARG A 68 -9.32 -7.71 -4.35
CA ARG A 68 -10.16 -7.89 -5.55
C ARG A 68 -9.83 -9.10 -6.45
N ARG A 69 -8.98 -10.04 -6.00
CA ARG A 69 -8.69 -11.30 -6.72
C ARG A 69 -9.93 -12.13 -7.03
N CYS A 70 -11.00 -11.97 -6.25
CA CYS A 70 -12.27 -12.64 -6.49
C CYS A 70 -13.02 -12.11 -7.72
N GLU A 71 -12.82 -10.85 -8.12
CA GLU A 71 -13.47 -10.28 -9.31
C GLU A 71 -12.94 -10.94 -10.59
N SER A 72 -11.62 -11.09 -10.69
CA SER A 72 -10.99 -11.75 -11.85
C SER A 72 -11.40 -13.23 -11.99
N ALA A 73 -11.81 -13.87 -10.90
CA ALA A 73 -12.29 -15.25 -10.90
C ALA A 73 -13.82 -15.38 -11.05
N CYS A 74 -14.56 -14.26 -11.09
CA CYS A 74 -16.01 -14.26 -11.07
C CYS A 74 -16.58 -14.29 -12.50
N PRO A 75 -17.25 -15.37 -12.93
CA PRO A 75 -17.86 -15.43 -14.26
C PRO A 75 -19.03 -14.45 -14.43
N SER A 76 -19.71 -14.10 -13.34
CA SER A 76 -20.82 -13.15 -13.34
C SER A 76 -20.38 -11.68 -13.36
N GLY A 77 -19.07 -11.42 -13.24
CA GLY A 77 -18.52 -10.06 -13.23
C GLY A 77 -19.02 -9.21 -12.07
N VAL A 78 -19.21 -9.79 -10.88
CA VAL A 78 -19.64 -9.04 -9.68
C VAL A 78 -18.59 -7.99 -9.32
N ALA A 79 -19.00 -6.72 -9.21
CA ALA A 79 -18.17 -5.58 -8.82
C ALA A 79 -17.85 -5.58 -7.31
N TYR A 80 -17.20 -6.65 -6.85
CA TYR A 80 -17.01 -6.95 -5.43
C TYR A 80 -16.36 -5.79 -4.65
N GLY A 81 -15.36 -5.11 -5.20
CA GLY A 81 -14.66 -3.98 -4.61
C GLY A 81 -15.60 -2.81 -4.29
N ALA A 82 -16.45 -2.44 -5.24
CA ALA A 82 -17.47 -1.41 -5.03
C ALA A 82 -18.52 -1.85 -4.00
N MET A 83 -18.89 -3.14 -4.01
CA MET A 83 -19.80 -3.68 -3.00
C MET A 83 -19.23 -3.62 -1.59
N ILE A 84 -17.98 -4.06 -1.39
CA ILE A 84 -17.39 -4.09 -0.05
C ILE A 84 -17.11 -2.67 0.47
N ASP A 85 -16.81 -1.71 -0.42
CA ASP A 85 -16.75 -0.29 -0.08
C ASP A 85 -18.10 0.24 0.43
N GLY A 86 -19.18 0.00 -0.33
CA GLY A 86 -20.53 0.40 0.05
C GLY A 86 -21.01 -0.28 1.34
N ALA A 87 -20.70 -1.57 1.50
CA ALA A 87 -21.06 -2.34 2.68
C ALA A 87 -20.38 -1.83 3.95
N ARG A 88 -19.08 -1.50 3.89
CA ARG A 88 -18.37 -0.92 5.04
C ARG A 88 -18.88 0.49 5.38
N GLN A 89 -19.25 1.29 4.39
CA GLN A 89 -19.91 2.57 4.62
C GLN A 89 -21.27 2.38 5.31
N LEU A 90 -22.10 1.46 4.82
CA LEU A 90 -23.41 1.16 5.38
C LEU A 90 -23.30 0.60 6.81
N LEU A 91 -22.31 -0.25 7.04
CA LEU A 91 -22.00 -0.77 8.37
C LEU A 91 -21.64 0.38 9.33
N ASN A 92 -20.78 1.31 8.91
CA ASN A 92 -20.39 2.45 9.73
C ASN A 92 -21.54 3.42 10.01
N SER A 93 -22.47 3.60 9.07
CA SER A 93 -23.62 4.50 9.26
C SER A 93 -24.67 3.93 10.21
N ARG A 94 -24.90 2.62 10.18
CA ARG A 94 -25.85 1.93 11.08
C ARG A 94 -25.24 1.63 12.46
N ARG A 95 -23.92 1.50 12.55
CA ARG A 95 -23.21 1.21 13.80
C ARG A 95 -22.66 2.49 14.43
N SER A 96 -23.48 3.17 15.22
CA SER A 96 -22.99 4.23 16.12
C SER A 96 -22.28 3.61 17.32
N SER A 97 -20.99 3.26 17.13
CA SER A 97 -20.13 2.73 18.18
C SER A 97 -18.91 3.60 18.36
N TRP A 98 -18.56 3.90 19.61
CA TRP A 98 -17.34 4.62 19.97
C TRP A 98 -16.08 4.02 19.31
N HIS A 99 -16.03 2.69 19.16
CA HIS A 99 -14.93 2.01 18.48
C HIS A 99 -14.81 2.38 16.99
N SER A 100 -15.92 2.53 16.28
CA SER A 100 -15.93 2.95 14.87
C SER A 100 -15.45 4.39 14.73
N ALA A 101 -15.95 5.29 15.58
CA ALA A 101 -15.52 6.68 15.63
C ALA A 101 -14.02 6.80 15.97
N PHE A 102 -13.53 6.03 16.94
CA PHE A 102 -12.12 5.98 17.30
C PHE A 102 -11.25 5.49 16.15
N LYS A 103 -11.65 4.41 15.46
CA LYS A 103 -10.95 3.86 14.29
C LYS A 103 -10.83 4.89 13.17
N GLN A 104 -11.93 5.57 12.82
CA GLN A 104 -11.94 6.62 11.79
C GLN A 104 -11.05 7.80 12.18
N GLN A 105 -11.09 8.22 13.44
CA GLN A 105 -10.25 9.29 13.94
C GLN A 105 -8.76 8.90 13.93
N LEU A 106 -8.43 7.64 14.27
CA LEU A 106 -7.07 7.14 14.20
C LEU A 106 -6.56 7.12 12.75
N ILE A 107 -7.35 6.61 11.80
CA ILE A 107 -7.01 6.61 10.38
C ILE A 107 -6.79 8.05 9.88
N LYS A 108 -7.68 8.99 10.22
CA LYS A 108 -7.53 10.41 9.88
C LYS A 108 -6.22 11.01 10.40
N ARG A 109 -5.79 10.65 11.61
CA ARG A 109 -4.53 11.12 12.18
C ARG A 109 -3.31 10.47 11.51
N LEU A 110 -3.37 9.17 11.22
CA LEU A 110 -2.30 8.43 10.55
C LEU A 110 -2.14 8.87 9.08
N SER A 111 -3.22 9.30 8.42
CA SER A 111 -3.17 9.80 7.05
C SER A 111 -2.69 11.25 6.93
N GLN A 112 -2.33 11.92 8.04
CA GLN A 112 -1.83 13.30 8.06
C GLN A 112 -0.31 13.33 8.22
N PRO A 113 0.47 13.34 7.13
CA PRO A 113 1.94 13.15 7.17
C PRO A 113 2.64 14.22 8.02
N ARG A 114 2.21 15.48 7.96
CA ARG A 114 2.77 16.57 8.78
C ARG A 114 2.63 16.31 10.29
N ARG A 115 1.49 15.77 10.71
CA ARG A 115 1.27 15.41 12.12
C ARG A 115 2.01 14.14 12.45
N LEU A 116 1.90 13.11 11.60
CA LEU A 116 2.57 11.82 11.80
C LEU A 116 4.08 12.00 11.99
N LYS A 117 4.76 12.81 11.16
CA LYS A 117 6.19 13.14 11.33
C LYS A 117 6.52 13.72 12.71
N LYS A 118 5.68 14.61 13.26
CA LYS A 118 5.87 15.15 14.62
C LYS A 118 5.78 14.04 15.67
N TRP A 119 4.75 13.20 15.58
CA TRP A 119 4.57 12.04 16.47
C TRP A 119 5.74 11.05 16.38
N LEU A 120 6.20 10.74 15.17
CA LEU A 120 7.37 9.89 14.95
C LEU A 120 8.65 10.50 15.53
N GLY A 121 8.81 11.82 15.46
CA GLY A 121 9.90 12.55 16.11
C GLY A 121 9.90 12.38 17.63
N PHE A 122 8.73 12.53 18.27
CA PHE A 122 8.57 12.27 19.71
C PHE A 122 8.84 10.81 20.06
N ALA A 123 8.32 9.86 19.27
CA ALA A 123 8.55 8.44 19.48
C ALA A 123 10.05 8.09 19.37
N ARG A 124 10.77 8.70 18.41
CA ARG A 124 12.23 8.53 18.28
C ARG A 124 12.97 9.09 19.49
N LEU A 125 12.56 10.25 20.00
CA LEU A 125 13.14 10.84 21.20
C LEU A 125 12.91 9.94 22.43
N ALA A 126 11.68 9.44 22.59
CA ALA A 126 11.34 8.48 23.63
C ALA A 126 12.13 7.16 23.52
N LYS A 127 12.41 6.70 22.29
CA LYS A 127 13.30 5.55 22.03
C LYS A 127 14.74 5.85 22.45
N ARG A 128 15.27 7.02 22.09
CA ARG A 128 16.64 7.45 22.45
C ARG A 128 16.85 7.49 23.96
N PHE A 129 15.83 7.88 24.72
CA PHE A 129 15.84 7.88 26.18
C PHE A 129 15.46 6.53 26.82
N GLY A 130 15.28 5.46 26.03
CA GLY A 130 14.96 4.12 26.53
C GLY A 130 13.54 3.98 27.10
N LEU A 131 12.71 5.02 27.07
CA LEU A 131 11.37 5.03 27.68
C LEU A 131 10.42 4.02 27.02
N LEU A 132 10.50 3.87 25.69
CA LEU A 132 9.69 2.87 24.97
C LEU A 132 10.10 1.43 25.30
N GLN A 133 11.40 1.19 25.51
CA GLN A 133 11.90 -0.12 25.92
C GLN A 133 11.61 -0.40 27.39
N TRP A 134 11.62 0.62 28.25
CA TRP A 134 11.17 0.53 29.62
C TRP A 134 9.67 0.20 29.67
N LEU A 135 8.81 0.95 28.98
CA LEU A 135 7.37 0.68 28.90
C LEU A 135 7.04 -0.71 28.33
N ALA A 136 7.77 -1.15 27.29
CA ALA A 136 7.60 -2.48 26.71
C ALA A 136 8.04 -3.61 27.67
N ARG A 137 9.05 -3.37 28.52
CA ARG A 137 9.51 -4.33 29.55
C ARG A 137 8.58 -4.40 30.76
N GLN A 138 7.88 -3.32 31.08
CA GLN A 138 7.04 -3.21 32.28
C GLN A 138 5.72 -4.00 32.22
N ARG A 139 5.59 -5.04 31.38
CA ARG A 139 4.37 -5.87 31.22
C ARG A 139 3.06 -5.08 30.96
N PHE A 140 3.09 -3.77 30.73
CA PHE A 140 1.92 -2.93 30.42
C PHE A 140 1.32 -3.16 29.02
N GLY A 141 1.55 -4.33 28.42
CA GLY A 141 0.83 -4.74 27.21
C GLY A 141 1.09 -3.89 25.97
N VAL A 142 2.19 -3.12 25.91
CA VAL A 142 2.65 -2.56 24.63
C VAL A 142 3.03 -3.76 23.76
N SER A 143 2.11 -4.15 22.87
CA SER A 143 2.31 -5.30 21.99
C SER A 143 3.67 -5.19 21.30
N SER A 144 4.42 -6.29 21.27
CA SER A 144 5.71 -6.41 20.58
C SER A 144 5.70 -5.82 19.17
N ARG A 145 4.52 -5.82 18.53
CA ARG A 145 4.24 -5.18 17.25
C ARG A 145 4.41 -3.66 17.23
N LEU A 146 3.86 -2.92 18.21
CA LEU A 146 4.01 -1.46 18.23
C LEU A 146 5.48 -1.07 18.41
N ALA A 147 6.21 -1.82 19.24
CA ALA A 147 7.65 -1.65 19.38
C ALA A 147 8.40 -1.96 18.07
N ALA A 148 8.01 -3.01 17.35
CA ALA A 148 8.61 -3.35 16.05
C ALA A 148 8.31 -2.30 14.97
N ILE A 149 7.08 -1.76 14.89
CA ILE A 149 6.75 -0.63 14.01
C ILE A 149 7.55 0.62 14.39
N ALA A 150 7.67 0.90 15.69
CA ALA A 150 8.47 2.03 16.18
C ALA A 150 9.97 1.89 15.85
N ASN A 151 10.47 0.66 15.71
CA ASN A 151 11.84 0.41 15.27
C ASN A 151 12.09 0.70 13.79
N GLN A 152 11.03 0.76 12.99
CA GLN A 152 11.10 1.08 11.55
C GLN A 152 10.99 2.57 11.25
N ILE A 153 10.90 3.42 12.28
CA ILE A 153 10.86 4.88 12.11
C ILE A 153 12.22 5.33 11.55
N PRO A 154 12.29 5.86 10.32
CA PRO A 154 13.56 6.24 9.71
C PRO A 154 14.13 7.46 10.41
N THR A 155 15.41 7.76 10.21
CA THR A 155 15.96 9.10 10.48
C THR A 155 15.32 10.11 9.51
N PRO A 156 15.07 11.36 9.93
CA PRO A 156 14.54 12.37 9.02
C PRO A 156 15.55 12.59 7.89
N GLY A 157 15.08 12.55 6.65
CA GLY A 157 15.85 13.05 5.52
C GLY A 157 15.93 14.58 5.49
N PRO A 158 16.73 15.16 4.60
CA PRO A 158 16.78 16.60 4.37
C PRO A 158 15.40 17.14 3.98
N LYS A 159 15.15 18.43 4.24
CA LYS A 159 13.98 19.10 3.68
C LYS A 159 14.16 19.19 2.17
N LEU A 160 13.19 18.66 1.44
CA LEU A 160 13.17 18.70 -0.02
C LEU A 160 12.55 20.03 -0.47
N PRO A 161 13.15 20.73 -1.44
CA PRO A 161 12.53 21.91 -2.05
C PRO A 161 11.29 21.50 -2.86
N ALA A 162 10.35 22.44 -3.02
CA ALA A 162 9.08 22.19 -3.73
C ALA A 162 9.26 21.93 -5.23
N LEU A 163 10.33 22.47 -5.82
CA LEU A 163 10.69 22.25 -7.22
C LEU A 163 12.17 21.89 -7.30
N LEU A 164 12.48 20.82 -8.02
CA LEU A 164 13.84 20.41 -8.33
C LEU A 164 14.06 20.49 -9.84
N PRO A 165 15.11 21.19 -10.29
CA PRO A 165 15.44 21.22 -11.71
C PRO A 165 15.88 19.84 -12.20
N THR A 166 15.67 19.59 -13.48
CA THR A 166 16.20 18.43 -14.20
C THR A 166 17.73 18.43 -14.26
N HIS A 167 18.36 17.26 -14.41
CA HIS A 167 19.80 17.18 -14.77
C HIS A 167 20.06 17.45 -16.25
N THR A 168 19.06 17.27 -17.12
CA THR A 168 19.20 17.42 -18.58
C THR A 168 18.14 18.37 -19.14
N ALA A 169 18.46 19.11 -20.20
CA ALA A 169 17.55 20.09 -20.82
C ALA A 169 16.48 19.42 -21.70
N SER A 170 15.65 18.54 -21.12
CA SER A 170 14.61 17.79 -21.86
C SER A 170 13.25 18.52 -21.93
N GLY A 171 13.04 19.54 -21.09
CA GLY A 171 11.75 20.24 -20.97
C GLY A 171 10.63 19.43 -20.32
N ARG A 172 10.88 18.18 -19.88
CA ARG A 172 9.89 17.32 -19.23
C ARG A 172 9.67 17.73 -17.79
N SER A 173 8.44 17.58 -17.29
CA SER A 173 8.09 17.87 -15.90
C SER A 173 7.19 16.77 -15.33
N ALA A 174 7.42 16.41 -14.07
CA ALA A 174 6.66 15.42 -13.35
C ALA A 174 6.32 15.94 -11.95
N LEU A 175 5.08 15.75 -11.53
CA LEU A 175 4.70 15.89 -10.12
C LEU A 175 4.96 14.56 -9.42
N LEU A 176 5.74 14.57 -8.34
CA LEU A 176 5.96 13.40 -7.51
C LEU A 176 4.92 13.32 -6.40
N PHE A 177 3.96 12.41 -6.55
CA PHE A 177 3.00 12.08 -5.51
C PHE A 177 3.62 11.09 -4.52
N THR A 178 4.07 11.64 -3.39
CA THR A 178 4.73 10.91 -2.31
C THR A 178 3.76 10.06 -1.48
N GLY A 179 2.50 10.48 -1.36
CA GLY A 179 1.51 9.85 -0.49
C GLY A 179 1.86 9.92 1.00
N CYS A 180 0.94 9.51 1.88
CA CYS A 180 1.12 9.73 3.32
C CYS A 180 2.15 8.81 4.00
N VAL A 181 2.25 7.55 3.55
CA VAL A 181 3.13 6.54 4.16
C VAL A 181 4.57 6.77 3.75
N SER A 182 4.88 6.81 2.45
CA SER A 182 6.25 7.01 1.97
C SER A 182 6.82 8.34 2.45
N GLN A 183 6.01 9.41 2.42
CA GLN A 183 6.42 10.72 2.98
C GLN A 183 6.86 10.65 4.44
N SER A 184 6.30 9.73 5.23
CA SER A 184 6.57 9.62 6.67
C SER A 184 7.63 8.57 7.02
N LEU A 185 7.71 7.47 6.25
CA LEU A 185 8.46 6.26 6.60
C LEU A 185 9.50 5.82 5.56
N GLU A 186 9.51 6.38 4.35
CA GLU A 186 10.39 5.93 3.25
C GLU A 186 11.12 7.13 2.60
N PRO A 187 11.92 7.91 3.35
CA PRO A 187 12.65 9.04 2.77
C PRO A 187 13.62 8.60 1.66
N GLN A 188 14.27 7.44 1.81
CA GLN A 188 15.19 6.89 0.80
C GLN A 188 14.48 6.58 -0.54
N LEU A 189 13.23 6.12 -0.48
CA LEU A 189 12.41 5.91 -1.68
C LEU A 189 12.09 7.23 -2.39
N ILE A 190 11.80 8.29 -1.64
CA ILE A 190 11.52 9.61 -2.22
C ILE A 190 12.79 10.17 -2.88
N GLU A 191 13.94 10.05 -2.21
CA GLU A 191 15.24 10.44 -2.78
C GLU A 191 15.53 9.64 -4.06
N ALA A 192 15.33 8.32 -4.04
CA ALA A 192 15.49 7.47 -5.21
C ALA A 192 14.59 7.89 -6.38
N ALA A 193 13.33 8.21 -6.09
CA ALA A 193 12.39 8.65 -7.09
C ALA A 193 12.76 9.99 -7.73
N ILE A 194 13.19 10.96 -6.92
CA ILE A 194 13.64 12.28 -7.40
C ILE A 194 14.85 12.11 -8.31
N GLU A 195 15.86 11.38 -7.85
CA GLU A 195 17.10 11.21 -8.61
C GLU A 195 16.84 10.51 -9.95
N LEU A 196 16.08 9.41 -9.94
CA LEU A 196 15.75 8.69 -11.17
C LEU A 196 14.95 9.54 -12.16
N LEU A 197 13.99 10.35 -11.69
CA LEU A 197 13.25 11.28 -12.54
C LEU A 197 14.18 12.34 -13.15
N ARG A 198 15.08 12.93 -12.34
CA ARG A 198 16.00 13.96 -12.82
C ARG A 198 17.01 13.41 -13.83
N GLN A 199 17.49 12.18 -13.63
CA GLN A 199 18.37 11.47 -14.57
C GLN A 199 17.66 11.18 -15.91
N LEU A 200 16.34 10.95 -15.89
CA LEU A 200 15.51 10.87 -17.10
C LEU A 200 15.11 12.23 -17.70
N GLY A 201 15.63 13.33 -17.15
CA GLY A 201 15.40 14.67 -17.66
C GLY A 201 14.16 15.37 -17.15
N TYR A 202 13.46 14.84 -16.15
CA TYR A 202 12.29 15.50 -15.58
C TYR A 202 12.68 16.57 -14.56
N ALA A 203 12.10 17.75 -14.71
CA ALA A 203 11.94 18.68 -13.58
C ALA A 203 10.90 18.09 -12.63
N VAL A 204 11.22 18.03 -11.33
CA VAL A 204 10.39 17.35 -10.34
C VAL A 204 9.71 18.36 -9.44
N GLU A 205 8.39 18.38 -9.48
CA GLU A 205 7.56 19.16 -8.58
C GLU A 205 7.08 18.28 -7.42
N ILE A 206 7.25 18.74 -6.18
CA ILE A 206 6.82 18.05 -4.96
C ILE A 206 5.99 19.02 -4.12
N PRO A 207 4.69 19.19 -4.41
CA PRO A 207 3.90 20.16 -3.67
C PRO A 207 3.72 19.72 -2.22
N GLU A 208 4.02 20.62 -1.26
CA GLU A 208 3.83 20.35 0.16
C GLU A 208 2.35 20.22 0.57
N ALA A 209 1.44 20.70 -0.29
CA ALA A 209 0.00 20.71 -0.10
C ALA A 209 -0.68 19.38 -0.47
N GLN A 210 0.04 18.42 -1.07
CA GLN A 210 -0.53 17.11 -1.39
C GLN A 210 -0.99 16.38 -0.12
N HIS A 211 -2.11 15.68 -0.22
CA HIS A 211 -2.69 14.90 0.87
C HIS A 211 -2.55 13.40 0.63
N CYS A 212 -3.08 12.59 1.56
CA CYS A 212 -3.22 11.14 1.35
C CYS A 212 -4.06 10.86 0.09
N CYS A 213 -3.84 9.73 -0.58
CA CYS A 213 -4.60 9.31 -1.76
C CYS A 213 -6.07 8.97 -1.46
N GLY A 214 -6.41 8.64 -0.20
CA GLY A 214 -7.78 8.25 0.20
C GLY A 214 -7.98 6.76 0.47
N ALA A 215 -7.07 5.88 0.00
CA ALA A 215 -7.24 4.43 0.07
C ALA A 215 -7.52 3.89 1.48
N LEU A 216 -6.80 4.38 2.49
CA LEU A 216 -7.01 3.98 3.89
C LEU A 216 -8.41 4.33 4.40
N HIS A 217 -8.93 5.50 4.01
CA HIS A 217 -10.27 5.94 4.37
C HIS A 217 -11.31 5.08 3.66
N ARG A 218 -11.17 4.90 2.33
CA ARG A 218 -12.06 4.08 1.50
C ARG A 218 -12.19 2.67 2.03
N HIS A 219 -11.05 1.99 2.22
CA HIS A 219 -11.02 0.62 2.73
C HIS A 219 -11.61 0.50 4.14
N SER A 220 -11.71 1.59 4.92
CA SER A 220 -12.33 1.58 6.25
C SER A 220 -13.81 1.96 6.25
N GLY A 221 -14.43 2.17 5.08
CA GLY A 221 -15.81 2.64 4.94
C GLY A 221 -15.98 4.16 5.00
N GLY A 222 -14.89 4.92 4.96
CA GLY A 222 -14.87 6.39 4.94
C GLY A 222 -14.88 6.96 3.52
N LEU A 223 -15.90 6.64 2.72
CA LEU A 223 -15.95 7.00 1.30
C LEU A 223 -15.97 8.53 1.06
N GLN A 224 -16.69 9.27 1.91
CA GLN A 224 -16.76 10.74 1.81
C GLN A 224 -15.39 11.37 2.08
N GLN A 225 -14.66 10.87 3.08
CA GLN A 225 -13.31 11.38 3.40
C GLN A 225 -12.32 11.04 2.28
N ALA A 226 -12.41 9.84 1.70
CA ALA A 226 -11.60 9.46 0.54
C ALA A 226 -11.88 10.39 -0.66
N GLN A 227 -13.14 10.70 -0.92
CA GLN A 227 -13.56 11.60 -1.99
C GLN A 227 -13.02 13.03 -1.78
N GLN A 228 -13.12 13.58 -0.58
CA GLN A 228 -12.57 14.91 -0.26
C GLN A 228 -11.06 14.99 -0.46
N LEU A 229 -10.33 13.93 -0.09
CA LEU A 229 -8.88 13.84 -0.31
C LEU A 229 -8.54 13.80 -1.80
N CYS A 230 -9.34 13.07 -2.57
CA CYS A 230 -9.21 12.98 -4.01
C CYS A 230 -9.46 14.33 -4.69
N GLU A 231 -10.54 15.03 -4.36
CA GLU A 231 -10.86 16.37 -4.88
C GLU A 231 -9.75 17.39 -4.59
N HIS A 232 -9.23 17.39 -3.37
CA HIS A 232 -8.11 18.24 -2.99
C HIS A 232 -6.85 17.97 -3.83
N ASN A 233 -6.51 16.68 -4.01
CA ASN A 233 -5.35 16.30 -4.81
C ASN A 233 -5.57 16.61 -6.30
N SER A 234 -6.77 16.37 -6.85
CA SER A 234 -7.12 16.73 -8.22
C SER A 234 -6.97 18.22 -8.48
N ALA A 235 -7.48 19.08 -7.58
CA ALA A 235 -7.33 20.53 -7.69
C ALA A 235 -5.84 20.95 -7.69
N LEU A 236 -5.01 20.30 -6.86
CA LEU A 236 -3.57 20.53 -6.85
C LEU A 236 -2.92 20.11 -8.17
N PHE A 237 -3.29 18.94 -8.70
CA PHE A 237 -2.73 18.40 -9.94
C PHE A 237 -3.08 19.24 -11.17
N GLU A 238 -4.25 19.87 -11.21
CA GLU A 238 -4.66 20.77 -12.29
C GLU A 238 -3.85 22.07 -12.33
N ILE A 239 -3.40 22.56 -11.17
CA ILE A 239 -2.58 23.76 -11.05
C ILE A 239 -1.12 23.46 -11.42
N SER A 240 -0.62 22.27 -11.05
CA SER A 240 0.70 21.78 -11.45
C SER A 240 0.71 21.50 -12.96
N ARG A 241 1.27 22.42 -13.75
CA ARG A 241 1.36 22.32 -15.23
C ARG A 241 2.39 21.28 -15.69
N VAL A 242 2.32 20.08 -15.11
CA VAL A 242 3.25 18.97 -15.37
C VAL A 242 2.72 18.03 -16.44
N GLY A 243 3.62 17.31 -17.11
CA GLY A 243 3.24 16.31 -18.12
C GLY A 243 2.75 14.98 -17.52
N VAL A 244 3.07 14.67 -16.26
CA VAL A 244 2.70 13.40 -15.62
C VAL A 244 2.69 13.52 -14.09
N ILE A 245 1.79 12.77 -13.44
CA ILE A 245 1.80 12.56 -11.98
C ILE A 245 2.43 11.18 -11.71
N ALA A 246 3.64 11.19 -11.15
CA ALA A 246 4.38 9.99 -10.79
C ALA A 246 4.05 9.55 -9.36
N THR A 247 3.57 8.33 -9.19
CA THR A 247 3.20 7.74 -7.89
C THR A 247 4.24 6.71 -7.44
N LEU A 248 4.50 6.65 -6.13
CA LEU A 248 5.49 5.73 -5.55
C LEU A 248 4.91 4.35 -5.20
N ALA A 249 3.80 4.34 -4.46
CA ALA A 249 3.20 3.12 -3.95
C ALA A 249 2.04 2.66 -4.84
N SER A 250 2.03 1.38 -5.21
CA SER A 250 0.98 0.77 -6.06
C SER A 250 -0.46 0.95 -5.52
N ALA A 251 -0.65 0.96 -4.20
CA ALA A 251 -1.97 1.23 -3.62
C ALA A 251 -2.43 2.69 -3.84
N CYS A 252 -1.52 3.65 -3.72
CA CYS A 252 -1.83 5.05 -4.02
C CYS A 252 -2.09 5.25 -5.51
N HIS A 253 -1.32 4.57 -6.36
CA HIS A 253 -1.49 4.60 -7.80
C HIS A 253 -2.92 4.18 -8.20
N ASN A 254 -3.37 2.99 -7.77
CA ASN A 254 -4.71 2.51 -8.12
C ASN A 254 -5.82 3.38 -7.53
N GLU A 255 -5.68 3.83 -6.27
CA GLU A 255 -6.69 4.67 -5.65
C GLU A 255 -6.92 5.96 -6.44
N LEU A 256 -5.83 6.65 -6.79
CA LEU A 256 -5.91 7.88 -7.57
C LEU A 256 -6.41 7.60 -8.99
N LEU A 257 -5.92 6.54 -9.65
CA LEU A 257 -6.31 6.20 -11.02
C LEU A 257 -7.81 5.85 -11.13
N GLU A 258 -8.36 5.14 -10.14
CA GLU A 258 -9.74 4.66 -10.18
C GLU A 258 -10.75 5.72 -9.74
N HIS A 259 -10.34 6.66 -8.88
CA HIS A 259 -11.29 7.58 -8.22
C HIS A 259 -11.03 9.06 -8.52
N CYS A 260 -9.82 9.44 -8.93
CA CYS A 260 -9.47 10.84 -9.17
C CYS A 260 -9.41 11.13 -10.66
N ARG A 261 -10.19 12.14 -11.06
CA ARG A 261 -10.16 12.70 -12.41
C ARG A 261 -9.12 13.80 -12.43
N THR A 262 -8.16 13.72 -13.36
CA THR A 262 -7.04 14.65 -13.47
C THR A 262 -6.66 14.81 -14.94
N THR A 263 -6.15 15.98 -15.32
CA THR A 263 -5.73 16.29 -16.69
C THR A 263 -4.28 15.86 -16.99
N PRO A 264 -3.31 15.86 -16.04
CA PRO A 264 -2.10 15.09 -16.21
C PRO A 264 -2.37 13.60 -15.98
N PRO A 265 -1.81 12.69 -16.80
CA PRO A 265 -1.94 11.27 -16.60
C PRO A 265 -1.24 10.84 -15.30
N ILE A 266 -1.91 9.99 -14.52
CA ILE A 266 -1.31 9.32 -13.37
C ILE A 266 -0.55 8.08 -13.87
N ARG A 267 0.69 7.91 -13.43
CA ARG A 267 1.53 6.74 -13.71
C ARG A 267 2.23 6.26 -12.44
N SER A 268 2.39 4.95 -12.31
CA SER A 268 3.37 4.43 -11.35
C SER A 268 4.76 4.82 -11.85
N LEU A 269 5.64 5.29 -10.96
CA LEU A 269 7.00 5.65 -11.38
C LEU A 269 7.77 4.44 -11.94
N VAL A 270 7.42 3.23 -11.52
CA VAL A 270 7.98 1.99 -12.07
C VAL A 270 7.58 1.82 -13.54
N GLU A 271 6.29 2.02 -13.85
CA GLU A 271 5.78 1.95 -15.22
C GLU A 271 6.42 3.03 -16.09
N LEU A 272 6.50 4.26 -15.56
CA LEU A 272 7.15 5.37 -16.23
C LEU A 272 8.62 5.03 -16.58
N LEU A 273 9.41 4.52 -15.63
CA LEU A 273 10.79 4.13 -15.90
C LEU A 273 10.93 2.97 -16.89
N LEU A 274 9.96 2.05 -16.92
CA LEU A 274 9.94 0.92 -17.82
C LEU A 274 9.62 1.34 -19.26
N GLU A 275 8.70 2.28 -19.44
CA GLU A 275 8.23 2.76 -20.76
C GLU A 275 9.15 3.82 -21.36
N GLN A 276 9.85 4.60 -20.54
CA GLN A 276 10.71 5.67 -21.03
C GLN A 276 12.08 5.15 -21.51
N PRO A 277 12.62 5.71 -22.61
CA PRO A 277 14.01 5.48 -23.00
C PRO A 277 14.92 6.09 -21.95
N TRP A 278 16.00 5.39 -21.63
CA TRP A 278 17.04 5.90 -20.73
C TRP A 278 18.16 6.51 -21.59
N PRO A 279 18.75 7.65 -21.17
CA PRO A 279 19.98 8.15 -21.77
C PRO A 279 21.05 7.06 -21.83
N ALA A 280 21.87 7.07 -22.88
CA ALA A 280 22.87 6.02 -23.12
C ALA A 280 23.94 5.97 -22.01
N GLU A 281 24.14 7.08 -21.33
CA GLU A 281 25.08 7.26 -20.23
C GLU A 281 24.56 6.62 -18.92
N LEU A 282 23.25 6.40 -18.79
CA LEU A 282 22.66 5.74 -17.63
C LEU A 282 22.85 4.23 -17.71
N THR A 283 23.96 3.76 -17.13
CA THR A 283 24.27 2.34 -17.03
C THR A 283 24.07 1.81 -15.61
N LEU A 284 23.67 0.54 -15.51
CA LEU A 284 23.45 -0.15 -14.25
C LEU A 284 24.60 -1.12 -13.96
N ARG A 285 25.09 -1.12 -12.72
CA ARG A 285 26.05 -2.10 -12.21
C ARG A 285 25.39 -3.48 -12.15
N PRO A 286 26.10 -4.54 -12.56
CA PRO A 286 25.59 -5.90 -12.42
C PRO A 286 25.29 -6.27 -10.96
N LEU A 287 24.30 -7.13 -10.77
CA LEU A 287 23.92 -7.64 -9.45
C LEU A 287 23.73 -9.17 -9.49
N PRO A 288 24.81 -9.96 -9.38
CA PRO A 288 24.76 -11.42 -9.55
C PRO A 288 24.20 -12.19 -8.33
N GLN A 289 23.44 -11.53 -7.45
CA GLN A 289 22.85 -12.13 -6.26
C GLN A 289 21.33 -12.32 -6.44
N PRO A 290 20.73 -13.33 -5.79
CA PRO A 290 19.28 -13.53 -5.84
C PRO A 290 18.53 -12.41 -5.13
N VAL A 291 17.41 -12.00 -5.69
CA VAL A 291 16.52 -10.96 -5.16
C VAL A 291 15.09 -11.50 -5.15
N LEU A 292 14.46 -11.55 -3.98
CA LEU A 292 13.06 -11.95 -3.87
C LEU A 292 12.16 -10.86 -4.43
N LEU A 293 11.26 -11.22 -5.33
CA LEU A 293 10.25 -10.31 -5.84
C LEU A 293 8.90 -10.63 -5.19
N HIS A 294 8.47 -9.76 -4.27
CA HIS A 294 7.11 -9.79 -3.73
C HIS A 294 6.20 -8.90 -4.59
N GLN A 295 5.20 -9.51 -5.21
CA GLN A 295 4.20 -8.80 -6.03
C GLN A 295 2.97 -8.44 -5.17
N PRO A 296 2.74 -7.14 -4.86
CA PRO A 296 1.57 -6.72 -4.12
C PRO A 296 0.26 -7.02 -4.87
N CYS A 297 -0.85 -7.25 -4.15
CA CYS A 297 -2.16 -7.36 -4.80
C CYS A 297 -2.62 -6.05 -5.46
N SER A 298 -2.03 -4.91 -5.09
CA SER A 298 -2.29 -3.62 -5.70
C SER A 298 -1.43 -3.33 -6.94
N SER A 299 -0.44 -4.16 -7.29
CA SER A 299 0.29 -3.95 -8.54
C SER A 299 -0.43 -4.63 -9.71
N ARG A 300 -0.52 -3.95 -10.85
CA ARG A 300 -0.99 -4.52 -12.12
C ARG A 300 0.21 -5.04 -12.90
N GLY A 301 0.09 -6.23 -13.50
CA GLY A 301 1.14 -6.82 -14.34
C GLY A 301 2.45 -7.12 -13.61
N ASP A 302 3.52 -7.26 -14.38
CA ASP A 302 4.87 -7.65 -13.97
C ASP A 302 5.89 -6.49 -14.11
N HIS A 303 5.42 -5.24 -14.12
CA HIS A 303 6.24 -4.05 -14.37
C HIS A 303 7.49 -3.97 -13.49
N ALA A 304 7.37 -4.38 -12.22
CA ALA A 304 8.49 -4.51 -11.29
C ALA A 304 9.60 -5.45 -11.80
N ALA A 305 9.20 -6.65 -12.23
CA ALA A 305 10.12 -7.67 -12.70
C ALA A 305 10.84 -7.18 -13.96
N ARG A 306 10.07 -6.67 -14.93
CA ARG A 306 10.59 -6.17 -16.19
C ARG A 306 11.53 -4.98 -16.02
N LEU A 307 11.22 -4.04 -15.12
CA LEU A 307 12.11 -2.93 -14.80
C LEU A 307 13.42 -3.44 -14.20
N LEU A 308 13.33 -4.35 -13.23
CA LEU A 308 14.50 -4.89 -12.53
C LEU A 308 15.38 -5.76 -13.44
N GLN A 309 14.82 -6.43 -14.45
CA GLN A 309 15.59 -7.17 -15.47
C GLN A 309 16.55 -6.28 -16.27
N ARG A 310 16.41 -4.95 -16.24
CA ARG A 310 17.42 -4.03 -16.79
C ARG A 310 18.75 -4.09 -16.02
N ILE A 311 18.76 -4.55 -14.76
CA ILE A 311 19.98 -4.73 -13.97
C ILE A 311 20.73 -5.96 -14.51
N PRO A 312 21.98 -5.83 -14.99
CA PRO A 312 22.70 -6.97 -15.54
C PRO A 312 22.92 -8.08 -14.49
N LYS A 313 22.82 -9.34 -14.92
CA LYS A 313 23.05 -10.54 -14.07
C LYS A 313 22.10 -10.70 -12.88
N ILE A 314 21.03 -9.90 -12.78
CA ILE A 314 20.06 -10.05 -11.69
C ILE A 314 19.34 -11.39 -11.75
N GLN A 315 19.17 -12.03 -10.59
CA GLN A 315 18.39 -13.25 -10.44
C GLN A 315 17.14 -12.94 -9.63
N LEU A 316 16.01 -12.73 -10.31
CA LEU A 316 14.73 -12.48 -9.64
C LEU A 316 14.06 -13.80 -9.26
N LEU A 317 13.83 -13.98 -7.96
CA LEU A 317 13.11 -15.13 -7.42
C LEU A 317 11.69 -14.68 -7.04
N PRO A 318 10.66 -15.03 -7.82
CA PRO A 318 9.30 -14.60 -7.51
C PRO A 318 8.79 -15.30 -6.25
N VAL A 319 8.22 -14.52 -5.33
CA VAL A 319 7.50 -15.08 -4.18
C VAL A 319 6.14 -15.63 -4.68
N PRO A 320 5.81 -16.91 -4.45
CA PRO A 320 4.61 -17.53 -5.00
C PRO A 320 3.32 -16.78 -4.65
N GLN A 321 2.58 -16.29 -5.65
CA GLN A 321 1.37 -15.46 -5.43
C GLN A 321 0.25 -16.16 -4.65
N ARG A 322 0.20 -17.50 -4.71
CA ARG A 322 -0.78 -18.28 -3.95
C ARG A 322 -0.58 -18.07 -2.46
N LEU A 323 0.65 -17.99 -1.95
CA LEU A 323 0.96 -17.77 -0.53
C LEU A 323 1.35 -16.31 -0.23
N GLY A 324 1.70 -15.54 -1.26
CA GLY A 324 2.33 -14.23 -1.16
C GLY A 324 1.44 -13.03 -0.77
N CYS A 325 0.47 -13.20 0.12
CA CYS A 325 -0.19 -12.03 0.73
C CYS A 325 0.59 -11.60 1.97
N CYS A 326 1.02 -10.34 2.02
CA CYS A 326 1.70 -9.79 3.20
C CYS A 326 0.78 -9.59 4.43
N GLY A 327 -0.54 -9.55 4.25
CA GLY A 327 -1.50 -9.32 5.33
C GLY A 327 -1.65 -7.86 5.79
N ALA A 328 -0.92 -6.90 5.21
CA ALA A 328 -0.97 -5.50 5.64
C ALA A 328 -2.32 -4.81 5.36
N ALA A 329 -2.86 -5.02 4.15
CA ALA A 329 -4.17 -4.53 3.67
C ALA A 329 -4.54 -3.11 4.16
N GLY A 330 -3.61 -2.17 4.07
CA GLY A 330 -3.75 -0.82 4.61
C GLY A 330 -3.66 -0.79 6.14
N SER A 331 -4.79 -0.96 6.82
CA SER A 331 -4.89 -0.78 8.27
C SER A 331 -5.01 -2.09 9.06
N HIS A 332 -4.97 -3.26 8.40
CA HIS A 332 -5.13 -4.56 9.05
C HIS A 332 -4.01 -4.87 10.03
N LEU A 333 -2.80 -4.35 9.79
CA LEU A 333 -1.70 -4.45 10.75
C LEU A 333 -2.08 -3.90 12.16
N LEU A 334 -2.97 -2.90 12.21
CA LEU A 334 -3.41 -2.27 13.44
C LEU A 334 -4.73 -2.87 13.95
N PHE A 335 -5.71 -3.07 13.05
CA PHE A 335 -7.08 -3.41 13.45
C PHE A 335 -7.47 -4.88 13.23
N GLN A 336 -6.67 -5.64 12.48
CA GLN A 336 -6.87 -7.08 12.25
C GLN A 336 -5.58 -7.90 12.47
N PRO A 337 -4.98 -7.85 13.69
CA PRO A 337 -3.72 -8.51 14.01
C PRO A 337 -3.59 -9.97 13.59
N GLY A 338 -4.58 -10.78 13.94
CA GLY A 338 -4.53 -12.23 13.75
C GLY A 338 -4.55 -12.61 12.27
N ILE A 339 -5.37 -11.91 11.47
CA ILE A 339 -5.41 -12.11 10.02
C ILE A 339 -4.10 -11.66 9.38
N SER A 340 -3.59 -10.49 9.79
CA SER A 340 -2.35 -9.92 9.24
C SER A 340 -1.15 -10.84 9.48
N ASP A 341 -0.99 -11.32 10.71
CA ASP A 341 0.12 -12.21 11.09
C ASP A 341 -0.05 -13.62 10.52
N GLY A 342 -1.27 -14.17 10.52
CA GLY A 342 -1.53 -15.49 9.94
C GLY A 342 -1.19 -15.56 8.45
N LEU A 343 -1.54 -14.52 7.69
CA LEU A 343 -1.13 -14.40 6.28
C LEU A 343 0.38 -14.15 6.14
N GLY A 344 0.92 -13.27 6.98
CA GLY A 344 2.33 -12.92 7.00
C GLY A 344 3.26 -14.09 7.33
N ALA A 345 2.85 -14.99 8.22
CA ALA A 345 3.61 -16.18 8.60
C ALA A 345 3.85 -17.12 7.41
N ALA A 346 2.80 -17.39 6.62
CA ALA A 346 2.94 -18.20 5.41
C ALA A 346 3.89 -17.55 4.38
N LEU A 347 3.84 -16.23 4.23
CA LEU A 347 4.78 -15.48 3.39
C LEU A 347 6.22 -15.58 3.91
N LEU A 348 6.42 -15.47 5.22
CA LEU A 348 7.74 -15.50 5.84
C LEU A 348 8.44 -16.86 5.65
N GLU A 349 7.71 -17.96 5.73
CA GLU A 349 8.28 -19.30 5.49
C GLU A 349 8.80 -19.46 4.06
N GLU A 350 8.05 -18.97 3.07
CA GLU A 350 8.49 -18.94 1.67
C GLU A 350 9.75 -18.05 1.49
N ILE A 351 9.75 -16.87 2.10
CA ILE A 351 10.89 -15.95 2.07
C ILE A 351 12.16 -16.62 2.65
N ARG A 352 12.02 -17.35 3.76
CA ARG A 352 13.12 -18.09 4.40
C ARG A 352 13.65 -19.22 3.52
N ALA A 353 12.76 -19.95 2.86
CA ALA A 353 13.12 -21.07 2.00
C ALA A 353 13.97 -20.64 0.79
N LEU A 354 13.70 -19.45 0.24
CA LEU A 354 14.37 -18.93 -0.97
C LEU A 354 15.77 -18.33 -0.71
N LYS A 355 16.17 -18.13 0.56
CA LYS A 355 17.54 -17.76 1.00
C LYS A 355 18.20 -16.61 0.20
N ALA A 356 17.47 -15.54 -0.06
CA ALA A 356 18.02 -14.37 -0.75
C ALA A 356 18.21 -13.19 0.22
N PRO A 357 19.27 -12.38 0.07
CA PRO A 357 19.59 -11.28 0.98
C PRO A 357 18.69 -10.06 0.81
N LEU A 358 18.04 -9.93 -0.36
CA LEU A 358 17.19 -8.79 -0.71
C LEU A 358 15.77 -9.26 -1.03
N LEU A 359 14.78 -8.45 -0.61
CA LEU A 359 13.40 -8.55 -1.06
C LEU A 359 12.95 -7.20 -1.60
N VAL A 360 12.30 -7.22 -2.77
CA VAL A 360 11.73 -6.02 -3.40
C VAL A 360 10.21 -6.07 -3.43
N THR A 361 9.55 -4.94 -3.12
CA THR A 361 8.09 -4.78 -3.18
C THR A 361 7.68 -3.35 -3.51
N GLN A 362 6.60 -3.18 -4.28
CA GLN A 362 6.11 -1.86 -4.77
C GLN A 362 4.96 -1.29 -3.94
N ASN A 363 4.87 -1.69 -2.68
CA ASN A 363 3.79 -1.27 -1.80
C ASN A 363 4.33 -1.05 -0.40
N SER A 364 4.24 0.19 0.08
CA SER A 364 4.75 0.61 1.38
C SER A 364 4.11 -0.15 2.54
N GLY A 365 2.82 -0.51 2.44
CA GLY A 365 2.15 -1.34 3.45
C GLY A 365 2.72 -2.75 3.49
N CYS A 366 2.98 -3.35 2.32
CA CYS A 366 3.66 -4.63 2.22
C CYS A 366 5.08 -4.56 2.78
N ALA A 367 5.85 -3.52 2.42
CA ALA A 367 7.21 -3.30 2.92
C ALA A 367 7.23 -3.20 4.46
N LEU A 368 6.35 -2.39 5.04
CA LEU A 368 6.21 -2.21 6.48
C LEU A 368 5.93 -3.53 7.21
N GLN A 369 4.99 -4.33 6.69
CA GLN A 369 4.61 -5.59 7.32
C GLN A 369 5.69 -6.67 7.13
N ILE A 370 6.30 -6.78 5.96
CA ILE A 370 7.38 -7.74 5.71
C ILE A 370 8.58 -7.42 6.60
N ARG A 371 8.99 -6.14 6.71
CA ARG A 371 10.05 -5.71 7.63
C ARG A 371 9.71 -6.06 9.09
N ASN A 372 8.46 -5.85 9.51
CA ASN A 372 7.99 -6.22 10.84
C ASN A 372 8.13 -7.74 11.09
N LEU A 373 7.67 -8.57 10.14
CA LEU A 373 7.75 -10.03 10.22
C LEU A 373 9.21 -10.52 10.26
N LEU A 374 10.07 -10.02 9.37
CA LEU A 374 11.49 -10.36 9.33
C LEU A 374 12.20 -10.00 10.64
N GLN A 375 11.91 -8.83 11.20
CA GLN A 375 12.48 -8.41 12.47
C GLN A 375 12.05 -9.31 13.63
N GLN A 376 10.76 -9.64 13.73
CA GLN A 376 10.24 -10.56 14.75
C GLN A 376 10.86 -11.95 14.63
N ALA A 377 11.13 -12.36 13.39
CA ALA A 377 11.68 -13.64 13.02
C ALA A 377 13.21 -13.75 13.16
N GLY A 378 13.91 -12.64 13.46
CA GLY A 378 15.37 -12.59 13.50
C GLY A 378 16.03 -12.84 12.14
N VAL A 379 15.31 -12.60 11.02
CA VAL A 379 15.80 -12.87 9.67
C VAL A 379 16.36 -11.59 9.06
N ALA A 380 17.64 -11.62 8.70
CA ALA A 380 18.33 -10.51 8.08
C ALA A 380 18.12 -10.50 6.55
N ILE A 381 16.98 -9.94 6.10
CA ILE A 381 16.71 -9.66 4.68
C ILE A 381 16.40 -8.17 4.55
N GLU A 382 17.08 -7.50 3.62
CA GLU A 382 16.85 -6.08 3.34
C GLU A 382 15.62 -5.94 2.42
N VAL A 383 14.63 -5.17 2.87
CA VAL A 383 13.40 -4.91 2.09
C VAL A 383 13.51 -3.55 1.42
N LEU A 384 13.53 -3.56 0.09
CA LEU A 384 13.67 -2.39 -0.77
C LEU A 384 12.44 -2.19 -1.66
N HIS A 385 12.24 -0.96 -2.11
CA HIS A 385 11.44 -0.67 -3.28
C HIS A 385 12.27 -0.92 -4.56
N PRO A 386 11.67 -1.33 -5.69
CA PRO A 386 12.41 -1.47 -6.96
C PRO A 386 13.16 -0.22 -7.39
N LEU A 387 12.61 0.97 -7.11
CA LEU A 387 13.26 2.25 -7.38
C LEU A 387 14.56 2.43 -6.58
N GLU A 388 14.57 2.03 -5.30
CA GLU A 388 15.77 2.09 -4.47
C GLU A 388 16.85 1.14 -5.00
N LEU A 389 16.46 -0.06 -5.46
CA LEU A 389 17.40 -1.00 -6.05
C LEU A 389 17.95 -0.52 -7.39
N ILE A 390 17.11 0.08 -8.24
CA ILE A 390 17.55 0.69 -9.49
C ILE A 390 18.53 1.82 -9.23
N LEU A 391 18.22 2.75 -8.31
CA LEU A 391 19.13 3.83 -7.96
C LEU A 391 20.44 3.28 -7.39
N ARG A 392 20.38 2.30 -6.47
CA ARG A 392 21.58 1.68 -5.88
C ARG A 392 22.48 1.08 -6.96
N GLN A 393 21.91 0.58 -8.06
CA GLN A 393 22.68 -0.01 -9.15
C GLN A 393 23.12 1.03 -10.19
N LEU A 394 22.59 2.25 -10.20
CA LEU A 394 23.01 3.29 -11.13
C LEU A 394 24.50 3.61 -10.98
N GLN A 395 25.24 3.60 -12.08
CA GLN A 395 26.62 4.08 -12.11
C GLN A 395 26.58 5.61 -12.09
N GLN A 396 27.21 6.22 -11.10
CA GLN A 396 27.42 7.66 -11.15
C GLN A 396 28.38 7.96 -12.30
N THR A 397 27.92 8.67 -13.31
CA THR A 397 28.79 9.36 -14.26
C THR A 397 29.65 10.31 -13.44
N ARG A 398 30.93 9.95 -13.27
CA ARG A 398 31.93 10.92 -12.79
C ARG A 398 32.00 12.01 -13.86
N HIS A 399 31.38 13.15 -13.60
CA HIS A 399 31.68 14.38 -14.31
C HIS A 399 32.92 15.02 -13.71
#